data_AF-A0A914US87-F1
#
_entry.id   AF-A0A914US87-F1
#
_cell.length_a   1.000
_cell.length_b   1.000
_cell.length_c   1.000
_cell.angle_alpha   90.00
_cell.angle_beta   90.00
_cell.angle_gamma   90.00
#
_symmetry.space_group_name_H-M   'P 1'
#
loop_
_entity.id
_entity.type
_entity.pdbx_description
1 polymer ?
#
loop_
_entity_poly.entity_id
_entity_poly.type
_entity_poly.pdbx_seq_one_letter_code
_entity_poly.pdbx_strand_id
1 'polypeptide(L)' 'MMEQGLVEGSTIKYHLKQYLRRSFSVGGTDRELQIDALERSFTLNGRRLEMSVQAMTNFGNDDYTATYSKLL' A
#
# COMPACT_ATOMS: atom_id res chain seq x y z
N MET A 1 -8.67 -1.53 -6.71
CA MET A 1 -8.29 -2.43 -5.60
C MET A 1 -9.20 -2.16 -4.42
N MET A 2 -9.47 -3.17 -3.59
CA MET A 2 -10.22 -3.05 -2.35
C MET A 2 -9.31 -3.48 -1.19
N GLU A 3 -9.10 -2.57 -0.24
CA GLU A 3 -8.40 -2.80 1.01
C GLU A 3 -9.44 -2.89 2.14
N GLN A 4 -9.20 -3.76 3.11
CA GLN A 4 -9.99 -3.83 4.33
C GLN A 4 -9.03 -3.94 5.52
N GLY A 5 -9.48 -3.60 6.72
CA GLY A 5 -8.54 -3.46 7.81
C GLY A 5 -9.18 -3.09 9.13
N LEU A 6 -8.34 -2.73 10.07
CA LEU A 6 -8.73 -2.38 11.43
C LEU A 6 -7.97 -1.13 11.91
N VAL A 7 -8.51 -0.54 12.98
CA VAL A 7 -7.91 0.60 13.66
C VAL A 7 -7.49 0.16 15.06
N GLU A 8 -6.22 0.39 15.39
CA GLU A 8 -5.61 0.11 16.68
C GLU A 8 -4.92 1.37 17.19
N GLY A 9 -5.56 2.07 18.14
CA GLY A 9 -5.01 3.30 18.70
C GLY A 9 -4.82 4.38 17.63
N SER A 10 -3.58 4.84 17.47
CA SER A 10 -3.20 5.83 16.44
C SER A 10 -2.79 5.21 15.10
N THR A 11 -2.98 3.90 14.94
CA THR A 11 -2.60 3.17 13.73
C THR A 11 -3.81 2.59 13.01
N ILE A 12 -3.84 2.77 11.69
CA ILE A 12 -4.77 2.08 10.79
C ILE A 12 -3.97 1.07 9.99
N LYS A 13 -4.39 -0.19 9.97
CA LYS A 13 -3.77 -1.27 9.19
C LYS A 13 -4.77 -1.78 8.16
N TYR A 14 -4.32 -1.88 6.92
CA TYR A 14 -5.07 -2.41 5.79
C TYR A 14 -4.34 -3.59 5.18
N HIS A 15 -5.12 -4.57 4.74
CA HIS A 15 -4.68 -5.66 3.87
C HIS A 15 -5.53 -5.70 2.61
N LEU A 16 -4.92 -6.19 1.53
CA LEU A 16 -5.57 -6.37 0.25
C LEU A 16 -6.68 -7.43 0.35
N LYS A 17 -7.93 -7.01 0.11
CA LYS A 17 -9.08 -7.92 0.02
C LYS A 17 -9.29 -8.42 -1.40
N GLN A 18 -9.19 -7.51 -2.36
CA GLN A 18 -9.44 -7.82 -3.76
C GLN A 18 -8.59 -6.93 -4.66
N TYR A 19 -7.85 -7.55 -5.55
CA TYR A 19 -7.16 -6.88 -6.65
C TYR A 19 -7.98 -7.02 -7.92
N LEU A 20 -8.25 -5.91 -8.59
CA LEU A 20 -8.80 -5.93 -9.94
C LEU A 20 -7.62 -5.84 -10.89
N ARG A 21 -7.39 -6.92 -11.65
CA ARG A 21 -6.34 -6.95 -12.67
C ARG A 21 -6.58 -5.83 -13.67
N ARG A 22 -5.50 -5.15 -14.05
CA ARG A 22 -5.57 -4.10 -15.07
C ARG A 22 -5.77 -4.77 -16.44
N SER A 23 -6.55 -4.17 -17.32
CA SER A 23 -6.71 -4.64 -18.70
C SER A 23 -5.59 -4.12 -19.63
N PHE A 24 -4.64 -3.37 -19.10
CA PHE A 24 -3.56 -2.75 -19.85
C PHE A 24 -2.26 -2.69 -19.01
N SER A 25 -1.12 -2.77 -19.70
CA SER A 25 0.21 -2.68 -19.11
C SER A 25 0.56 -1.22 -18.77
N VAL A 26 1.31 -1.01 -17.68
CA VAL A 26 1.85 0.30 -17.27
C VAL A 26 3.38 0.18 -17.23
N GLY A 27 4.07 0.82 -18.18
CA GLY A 27 5.52 0.74 -18.36
C GLY A 27 5.92 0.39 -19.79
N GLY A 28 7.19 0.57 -20.15
CA GLY A 28 7.72 0.29 -21.49
C GLY A 28 8.09 -1.16 -21.75
N THR A 29 7.83 -2.05 -20.79
CA THR A 29 8.13 -3.48 -20.86
C THR A 29 6.83 -4.28 -20.91
N ASP A 30 6.77 -5.32 -21.75
CA ASP A 30 5.65 -6.29 -21.88
C ASP A 30 5.43 -7.16 -20.62
N ARG A 31 5.94 -6.73 -19.46
CA ARG A 31 5.89 -7.45 -18.20
C ARG A 31 4.78 -6.87 -17.34
N GLU A 32 3.69 -7.61 -17.24
CA GLU A 32 2.54 -7.21 -16.42
C GLU A 32 2.87 -7.37 -14.94
N LEU A 33 2.75 -6.27 -14.19
CA LEU A 33 2.86 -6.28 -12.73
C LEU A 33 1.62 -6.93 -12.12
N GLN A 34 1.83 -8.05 -11.44
CA GLN A 34 0.82 -8.73 -10.65
C GLN A 34 1.13 -8.50 -9.16
N ILE A 35 0.10 -8.10 -8.40
CA ILE A 35 0.19 -7.91 -6.95
C ILE A 35 -0.58 -9.04 -6.29
N ASP A 36 0.15 -9.91 -5.58
CA ASP A 36 -0.40 -11.09 -4.91
C ASP A 36 -0.85 -10.77 -3.48
N ALA A 37 -0.10 -9.89 -2.80
CA ALA A 37 -0.47 -9.36 -1.49
C ALA A 37 -0.06 -7.89 -1.39
N LEU A 38 -0.82 -7.11 -0.62
CA LEU A 38 -0.47 -5.74 -0.26
C LEU A 38 -0.95 -5.46 1.15
N GLU A 39 -0.06 -4.90 1.96
CA GLU A 39 -0.35 -4.36 3.27
C GLU A 39 -0.01 -2.88 3.29
N ARG A 40 -0.85 -2.10 3.96
CA ARG A 40 -0.63 -0.68 4.15
C ARG A 40 -0.94 -0.30 5.58
N SER A 41 -0.05 0.45 6.21
CA SER A 41 -0.32 1.03 7.52
C SER A 41 -0.18 2.53 7.51
N PHE A 42 -0.97 3.18 8.34
CA PHE A 42 -0.86 4.60 8.65
C PHE A 42 -0.77 4.74 10.17
N THR A 43 0.30 5.35 10.66
CA THR A 43 0.48 5.62 12.09
C THR A 43 0.59 7.12 12.31
N LEU A 44 -0.27 7.65 13.17
CA LEU A 44 -0.13 9.02 13.64
C LEU A 44 0.88 9.05 14.80
N ASN A 45 2.00 9.72 14.57
CA ASN A 45 3.06 9.94 15.54
C ASN A 45 3.17 11.45 15.85
N GLY A 46 2.50 11.87 16.93
CA GLY A 46 2.38 13.28 17.28
C GLY A 46 1.62 14.09 16.23
N ARG A 47 2.33 14.92 15.45
CA ARG A 47 1.76 15.74 14.36
C ARG A 47 2.11 15.24 12.95
N ARG A 48 2.78 14.09 12.85
CA ARG A 48 3.20 13.48 11.60
C ARG A 48 2.43 12.19 11.36
N LEU A 49 2.02 11.96 10.12
CA LEU A 49 1.44 10.71 9.69
C LEU A 49 2.53 9.92 8.95
N GLU A 50 2.85 8.74 9.45
CA GLU A 50 3.77 7.81 8.80
C GLU A 50 2.94 6.78 8.03
N MET A 51 3.22 6.60 6.75
CA MET A 51 2.63 5.56 5.91
C MET A 51 3.70 4.53 5.57
N SER A 52 3.36 3.25 5.69
CA SER A 52 4.12 2.16 5.10
C SER A 52 3.24 1.35 4.15
N VAL A 53 3.84 0.86 3.07
CA VAL A 53 3.23 -0.07 2.13
C VAL A 53 4.23 -1.21 1.91
N GLN A 54 3.74 -2.44 1.96
CA GLN A 54 4.49 -3.62 1.58
C GLN A 54 3.67 -4.38 0.54
N ALA A 55 4.28 -4.77 -0.56
CA ALA A 55 3.63 -5.51 -1.62
C ALA A 55 4.44 -6.75 -1.99
N MET A 56 3.74 -7.88 -2.14
CA MET A 56 4.29 -9.07 -2.77
C MET A 56 3.80 -9.10 -4.21
N THR A 57 4.75 -9.21 -5.14
CA THR A 57 4.51 -9.16 -6.57
C THR A 57 5.14 -10.35 -7.28
N ASN A 58 4.78 -10.55 -8.54
CA ASN A 58 5.45 -11.51 -9.42
C ASN A 58 6.95 -11.20 -9.68
N PHE A 59 7.45 -10.04 -9.25
CA PHE A 59 8.88 -9.68 -9.31
C PHE A 59 9.59 -9.76 -7.96
N GLY A 60 8.88 -10.11 -6.88
CA GLY A 60 9.41 -10.16 -5.52
C GLY A 60 8.65 -9.23 -4.58
N ASN A 61 9.27 -8.95 -3.43
CA ASN A 61 8.71 -8.06 -2.41
C ASN A 61 9.20 -6.63 -2.66
N ASP A 62 8.30 -5.67 -2.49
CA ASP A 62 8.59 -4.24 -2.57
C ASP A 62 8.04 -3.54 -1.34
N ASP A 63 8.74 -2.49 -0.90
CA ASP A 63 8.40 -1.72 0.28
C ASP A 63 8.51 -0.22 0.02
N TYR A 64 7.58 0.53 0.61
CA TYR A 64 7.55 1.97 0.47
C TYR A 64 7.15 2.62 1.79
N THR A 65 7.82 3.71 2.14
CA THR A 65 7.50 4.52 3.32
C THR A 65 7.42 6.00 2.96
N ALA A 66 6.50 6.71 3.61
CA ALA A 66 6.35 8.15 3.46
C ALA A 66 5.92 8.79 4.78
N THR A 67 6.34 10.04 4.99
CA THR A 67 5.96 10.82 6.15
C THR A 67 5.27 12.10 5.71
N TYR A 68 4.05 12.31 6.21
CA TYR A 68 3.23 13.47 5.91
C TYR A 68 3.14 14.39 7.12
N SER A 69 3.09 15.69 6.86
CA SER A 69 2.79 16.71 7.87
C SER A 69 1.42 17.30 7.59
N LYS A 70 0.66 17.59 8.63
CA LYS A 70 -0.61 18.29 8.49
C LYS A 70 -0.36 19.68 7.89
N LEU A 71 -0.95 19.95 6.74
CA LEU A 71 -1.09 21.30 6.22
C LEU A 71 -2.26 21.97 6.95
N LEU A 72 -2.07 23.25 7.28
CA LEU A 72 -2.88 24.10 8.17
C LEU A 72 -4.40 23.81 8.10
#